data_AF-A0A967FPG9-F1
#
_entry.id   AF-A0A967FPG9-F1
#
_cell.length_a   1.000
_cell.length_b   1.000
_cell.length_c   1.000
_cell.angle_alpha   90.00
_cell.angle_beta   90.00
_cell.angle_gamma   90.00
#
_symmetry.space_group_name_H-M   'P 1'
#
loop_
_entity.id
_entity.type
_entity.pdbx_description
1 polymer ?
#
loop_
_entity_poly.entity_id
_entity_poly.type
_entity_poly.pdbx_seq_one_letter_code
_entity_poly.pdbx_strand_id
1 'polypeptide(L)' 'DIVGLNIPTGMPLVYDLDDDLKPVSSRYLGDADAVQKAMQAVANQGKAG' A
#
# COMPACT_ATOMS: atom_id res chain seq x y z
N ASP A 1 -13.90 2.43 8.89
CA ASP A 1 -12.53 2.61 9.38
C ASP A 1 -11.52 2.56 8.24
N ILE A 2 -10.96 3.71 7.87
CA ILE A 2 -9.83 3.87 6.93
C ILE A 2 -8.75 4.70 7.65
N VAL A 3 -8.40 4.32 8.88
CA VAL A 3 -7.56 5.17 9.77
C VAL A 3 -6.19 4.56 10.07
N GLY A 4 -5.79 3.48 9.39
CA GLY A 4 -4.52 2.79 9.66
C GLY A 4 -3.80 2.21 8.44
N LEU A 5 -4.28 2.46 7.22
CA LEU A 5 -3.58 2.02 6.01
C LEU A 5 -2.54 3.07 5.61
N ASN A 6 -1.29 2.84 6.00
CA ASN A 6 -0.14 3.60 5.51
C ASN A 6 0.17 3.18 4.07
N ILE A 7 -0.50 3.79 3.09
CA ILE A 7 -0.27 3.51 1.66
C ILE A 7 0.99 4.25 1.20
N PRO A 8 2.08 3.56 0.83
CA PRO A 8 3.29 4.17 0.29
C PRO A 8 2.97 4.98 -0.96
N THR A 9 3.33 6.26 -0.92
CA THR A 9 3.18 7.19 -2.05
C THR A 9 4.20 6.87 -3.13
N GLY A 10 3.78 6.83 -4.39
CA GLY A 10 4.67 6.64 -5.55
C GLY A 10 5.00 5.18 -5.88
N MET A 11 4.37 4.21 -5.20
CA MET A 11 4.46 2.79 -5.56
C MET A 11 3.18 2.33 -6.28
N PRO A 12 3.29 1.65 -7.44
CA PRO A 12 2.13 1.10 -8.12
C PRO A 12 1.47 0.03 -7.23
N LEU A 13 0.18 0.17 -6.96
CA LEU A 13 -0.62 -0.83 -6.24
C LEU A 13 -1.42 -1.62 -7.27
N VAL A 14 -1.12 -2.92 -7.39
CA VAL A 14 -1.82 -3.84 -8.29
C VAL A 14 -2.93 -4.53 -7.53
N TYR A 15 -4.13 -4.50 -8.09
CA TYR A 15 -5.27 -5.26 -7.64
C TYR A 15 -5.50 -6.43 -8.58
N ASP A 16 -5.68 -7.62 -8.02
CA ASP A 16 -6.26 -8.73 -8.75
C ASP A 16 -7.77 -8.69 -8.51
N LEU A 17 -8.56 -8.75 -9.60
CA LEU A 17 -10.01 -8.73 -9.56
C LEU A 17 -10.57 -10.11 -9.91
N ASP A 18 -11.72 -10.47 -9.35
CA ASP A 18 -12.51 -11.62 -9.78
C ASP A 18 -13.38 -11.30 -11.02
N ASP A 19 -14.11 -12.30 -11.50
CA ASP A 19 -15.00 -12.18 -12.67
C ASP A 19 -16.15 -11.17 -12.46
N ASP A 20 -16.49 -10.84 -11.21
CA ASP A 20 -17.45 -9.81 -10.82
C ASP A 20 -16.80 -8.41 -10.72
N LEU A 21 -15.52 -8.27 -11.09
CA LEU A 21 -14.70 -7.06 -10.94
C LEU A 21 -14.49 -6.62 -9.48
N LYS A 22 -14.57 -7.55 -8.51
CA LYS A 22 -14.29 -7.26 -7.11
C LYS A 22 -12.83 -7.54 -6.78
N PRO A 23 -12.17 -6.68 -5.99
CA PRO A 23 -10.79 -6.89 -5.60
C PRO A 23 -10.66 -8.10 -4.67
N VAL A 24 -9.90 -9.11 -5.11
CA VAL A 24 -9.59 -10.31 -4.31
C VAL A 24 -8.24 -10.20 -3.60
N SER A 25 -7.31 -9.44 -4.16
CA SER A 25 -6.02 -9.17 -3.53
C SER A 25 -5.42 -7.85 -3.99
N SER A 26 -4.50 -7.30 -3.20
CA SER A 26 -3.76 -6.10 -3.54
C SER A 26 -2.30 -6.24 -3.14
N ARG A 27 -1.36 -5.92 -4.04
CA ARG A 27 0.09 -5.94 -3.77
C ARG A 27 0.79 -4.71 -4.38
N TYR A 28 1.77 -4.17 -3.68
CA TYR A 28 2.64 -3.15 -4.26
C TYR A 28 3.62 -3.79 -5.25
N LEU A 29 3.83 -3.12 -6.37
CA LEU A 29 4.72 -3.56 -7.42
C LEU A 29 6.12 -2.98 -7.19
N GLY A 30 7.11 -3.84 -6.97
CA GLY A 30 8.48 -3.46 -6.67
C GLY A 30 9.20 -4.49 -5.81
N ASP A 31 10.43 -4.18 -5.44
CA ASP A 31 11.21 -4.98 -4.47
C ASP A 31 10.54 -4.94 -3.09
N ALA A 32 10.43 -6.09 -2.42
CA ALA A 32 9.84 -6.21 -1.09
C ALA A 32 10.52 -5.27 -0.07
N ASP A 33 11.84 -5.09 -0.17
CA ASP A 33 12.60 -4.20 0.72
C ASP A 33 12.26 -2.73 0.46
N ALA A 34 12.03 -2.35 -0.80
CA ALA A 34 11.61 -1.00 -1.15
C ALA A 34 10.21 -0.72 -0.58
N VAL A 35 9.28 -1.66 -0.75
CA VAL A 35 7.90 -1.54 -0.24
C VAL A 35 7.91 -1.39 1.29
N GLN A 36 8.68 -2.20 2.00
CA GLN A 36 8.77 -2.07 3.47
C GLN A 36 9.32 -0.71 3.91
N LYS A 37 10.37 -0.19 3.24
CA LYS A 37 10.92 1.13 3.54
C LYS A 37 9.91 2.25 3.30
N ALA A 38 9.15 2.18 2.21
CA ALA A 38 8.14 3.17 1.88
C ALA A 38 6.95 3.12 2.87
N MET A 39 6.52 1.92 3.27
CA MET A 39 5.51 1.73 4.33
C MET A 39 5.96 2.34 5.66
N GLN A 40 7.23 2.14 6.04
CA GLN A 40 7.81 2.73 7.26
C GLN A 40 7.91 4.26 7.16
N ALA A 41 8.28 4.81 5.99
CA ALA A 41 8.33 6.24 5.78
C ALA A 41 6.96 6.91 5.98
N VAL A 42 5.89 6.32 5.42
CA VAL A 42 4.51 6.82 5.61
C VAL A 42 4.06 6.67 7.07
N ALA A 43 4.38 5.57 7.74
CA ALA A 43 4.09 5.39 9.16
C ALA A 43 4.75 6.44 10.06
N ASN A 44 5.93 6.93 9.67
CA ASN A 44 6.64 8.00 10.36
C ASN A 44 6.11 9.40 10.00
N GLN A 45 5.56 9.59 8.80
CA GLN A 45 4.94 10.84 8.38
C GLN A 45 3.66 11.15 9.20
N GLY A 46 2.88 10.13 9.56
CA GLY A 46 1.69 10.29 10.41
C GLY A 46 1.96 10.71 11.86
N LYS A 47 3.23 10.79 12.28
CA LYS A 47 3.63 11.23 13.64
C LYS A 47 3.96 12.72 13.74
N ALA A 48 3.92 13.46 12.63
CA ALA A 48 4.23 14.89 12.59
C ALA A 48 2.98 15.81 12.57
N GLY A 49 1.78 15.23 12.72
CA GLY A 49 0.51 15.96 12.80
C GLY A 49 -0.04 16.05 14.22
#